data_AF-A0A965Y3G2-F1
#
_entry.id   AF-A0A965Y3G2-F1
#
_cell.length_a   1.000
_cell.length_b   1.000
_cell.length_c   1.000
_cell.angle_alpha   90.00
_cell.angle_beta   90.00
_cell.angle_gamma   90.00
#
_symmetry.space_group_name_H-M   'P 1'
#
loop_
_entity.id
_entity.type
_entity.pdbx_description
1 polymer ?
#
loop_
_entity_poly.entity_id
_entity_poly.type
_entity_poly.pdbx_seq_one_letter_code
_entity_poly.pdbx_strand_id
1 'polypeptide(L)'
;MKPLFDLHTHTIASGHAFSSLKENIEAAAGRGLLALGISDHSPGMPGAAHSFYFGNYKILRKTLLGVRIIKGIEANITDYAGTIDVDAEMAGKVEYIIASLHPPCIPFGTRSENTAALAGAMANPFVKIIGHPDDDRYPLDYEELVMSAKRENVALEINNSSFCPGSGRQNGVKNARTMLYYCRQFEVPVMLGSDAHIWYDVGEMGRCRALLRETDFPPELVLNYRMDGLDYVLNRKEKSVNTGAGSVR
;
A
#
# COMPACT_ATOMS: atom_id res chain seq x y z
N MET A 1 -15.42 -8.28 -8.44
CA MET A 1 -14.74 -9.26 -7.55
C MET A 1 -14.57 -8.65 -6.16
N LYS A 2 -14.37 -9.47 -5.12
CA LYS A 2 -14.20 -9.01 -3.73
C LYS A 2 -12.71 -8.94 -3.37
N PRO A 3 -12.22 -7.87 -2.73
CA PRO A 3 -10.86 -7.81 -2.20
C PRO A 3 -10.63 -8.88 -1.13
N LEU A 4 -9.47 -9.55 -1.19
CA LEU A 4 -9.03 -10.59 -0.26
C LEU A 4 -8.06 -10.07 0.79
N PHE A 5 -7.43 -8.91 0.56
CA PHE A 5 -6.53 -8.30 1.51
C PHE A 5 -6.58 -6.78 1.45
N ASP A 6 -6.11 -6.15 2.51
CA ASP A 6 -5.93 -4.72 2.66
C ASP A 6 -4.60 -4.48 3.37
N LEU A 7 -3.67 -3.76 2.72
CA LEU A 7 -2.32 -3.54 3.24
C LEU A 7 -2.08 -2.12 3.74
N HIS A 8 -3.03 -1.21 3.59
CA HIS A 8 -2.87 0.17 4.04
C HIS A 8 -3.88 0.46 5.15
N THR A 9 -3.48 0.19 6.40
CA THR A 9 -4.32 0.45 7.58
C THR A 9 -3.49 0.96 8.74
N HIS A 10 -4.09 1.87 9.51
CA HIS A 10 -3.47 2.57 10.63
C HIS A 10 -4.15 2.20 11.94
N THR A 11 -3.37 2.25 13.01
CA THR A 11 -3.83 2.07 14.38
C THR A 11 -3.59 3.34 15.20
N ILE A 12 -4.01 3.34 16.46
CA ILE A 12 -3.68 4.41 17.41
C ILE A 12 -2.18 4.77 17.48
N ALA A 13 -1.29 3.89 17.03
CA ALA A 13 0.14 4.17 16.94
C ALA A 13 0.51 5.26 15.92
N SER A 14 -0.36 5.57 14.95
CA SER A 14 -0.19 6.68 14.01
C SER A 14 -0.57 8.06 14.59
N GLY A 15 -1.08 8.12 15.83
CA GLY A 15 -1.42 9.36 16.53
C GLY A 15 -2.73 10.03 16.10
N HIS A 16 -3.17 9.81 14.87
CA HIS A 16 -4.43 10.36 14.32
C HIS A 16 -5.36 9.28 13.74
N ALA A 17 -5.10 8.01 14.07
CA ALA A 17 -6.02 6.90 13.88
C ALA A 17 -6.61 6.47 15.23
N PHE A 18 -7.78 5.84 15.18
CA PHE A 18 -8.67 5.70 16.35
C PHE A 18 -9.01 4.23 16.65
N SER A 19 -8.25 3.28 16.14
CA SER A 19 -8.49 1.86 16.36
C SER A 19 -7.22 1.13 16.77
N SER A 20 -7.37 0.18 17.67
CA SER A 20 -6.32 -0.74 18.07
C SER A 20 -6.09 -1.80 17.00
N LEU A 21 -4.94 -2.48 17.09
CA LEU A 21 -4.64 -3.63 16.26
C LEU A 21 -5.75 -4.70 16.33
N LYS A 22 -6.30 -4.96 17.52
CA LYS A 22 -7.36 -5.95 17.72
C LYS A 22 -8.63 -5.58 16.93
N GLU A 23 -9.06 -4.32 17.01
CA GLU A 23 -10.27 -3.85 16.31
C GLU A 23 -10.09 -3.94 14.79
N ASN A 24 -8.93 -3.57 14.25
CA ASN A 24 -8.66 -3.71 12.83
C ASN A 24 -8.68 -5.20 12.38
N ILE A 25 -8.13 -6.12 13.17
CA ILE A 25 -8.16 -7.56 12.86
C ILE A 25 -9.58 -8.11 12.91
N GLU A 26 -10.39 -7.73 13.90
CA GLU A 26 -11.79 -8.14 14.01
C GLU A 26 -12.62 -7.61 12.82
N ALA A 27 -12.38 -6.37 12.39
CA ALA A 27 -13.01 -5.78 11.22
C ALA A 27 -12.63 -6.52 9.92
N ALA A 28 -11.34 -6.82 9.75
CA ALA A 28 -10.84 -7.59 8.60
C ALA A 28 -11.47 -9.00 8.55
N ALA A 29 -11.53 -9.69 9.69
CA ALA A 29 -12.16 -11.00 9.82
C ALA A 29 -13.66 -10.93 9.51
N GLY A 30 -14.37 -9.96 10.07
CA GLY A 30 -15.81 -9.75 9.84
C GLY A 30 -16.14 -9.42 8.38
N ARG A 31 -15.20 -8.79 7.66
CA ARG A 31 -15.30 -8.55 6.20
C ARG A 31 -14.80 -9.71 5.36
N GLY A 32 -14.27 -10.77 5.96
CA GLY A 32 -13.75 -11.94 5.27
C GLY A 32 -12.50 -11.65 4.44
N LEU A 33 -11.64 -10.73 4.90
CA LEU A 33 -10.28 -10.60 4.38
C LEU A 33 -9.44 -11.80 4.82
N LEU A 34 -8.55 -12.27 3.95
CA LEU A 34 -7.59 -13.35 4.21
C LEU A 34 -6.26 -12.81 4.73
N ALA A 35 -5.94 -11.55 4.45
CA ALA A 35 -4.77 -10.87 5.00
C ALA A 35 -5.05 -9.40 5.32
N LEU A 36 -4.37 -8.89 6.33
CA LEU A 36 -4.41 -7.51 6.79
C LEU A 36 -2.98 -7.01 7.03
N GLY A 37 -2.65 -5.88 6.42
CA GLY A 37 -1.42 -5.16 6.68
C GLY A 37 -1.59 -4.15 7.82
N ILE A 38 -0.63 -4.11 8.73
CA ILE A 38 -0.50 -3.06 9.75
C ILE A 38 0.57 -2.12 9.23
N SER A 39 0.20 -0.91 8.79
CA SER A 39 1.09 0.02 8.10
C SER A 39 1.07 1.40 8.76
N ASP A 40 1.16 1.43 10.09
CA ASP A 40 1.26 2.69 10.82
C ASP A 40 2.40 3.58 10.28
N HIS A 41 2.24 4.89 10.40
CA HIS A 41 3.24 5.85 9.93
C HIS A 41 4.57 5.66 10.65
N SER A 42 5.66 5.79 9.92
CA SER A 42 7.01 5.86 10.47
C SER A 42 7.22 7.09 11.37
N PRO A 43 8.26 7.08 12.23
CA PRO A 43 8.42 8.09 13.29
C PRO A 43 8.59 9.54 12.85
N GLY A 44 8.92 9.82 11.57
CA GLY A 44 9.02 11.18 11.06
C GLY A 44 7.66 11.89 10.93
N MET A 45 6.55 11.15 10.93
CA MET A 45 5.21 11.71 10.92
C MET A 45 4.85 12.27 12.32
N PRO A 46 4.36 13.52 12.42
CA PRO A 46 3.94 14.08 13.70
C PRO A 46 2.89 13.22 14.41
N GLY A 47 3.21 12.80 15.65
CA GLY A 47 2.33 11.99 16.49
C GLY A 47 2.46 10.47 16.29
N ALA A 48 3.25 10.01 15.33
CA ALA A 48 3.50 8.60 15.12
C ALA A 48 4.35 7.96 16.23
N ALA A 49 4.25 6.64 16.35
CA ALA A 49 4.96 5.87 17.36
C ALA A 49 6.48 5.84 17.12
N HIS A 50 7.23 5.63 18.20
CA HIS A 50 8.67 5.41 18.15
C HIS A 50 9.02 4.11 17.38
N SER A 51 10.24 4.03 16.83
CA SER A 51 10.77 2.87 16.08
C SER A 51 10.63 1.51 16.80
N PHE A 52 10.60 1.53 18.13
CA PHE A 52 10.40 0.34 18.96
C PHE A 52 9.06 -0.35 18.73
N TYR A 53 8.02 0.40 18.32
CA TYR A 53 6.73 -0.17 17.94
C TYR A 53 6.88 -1.22 16.83
N PHE A 54 7.50 -0.83 15.72
CA PHE A 54 7.77 -1.71 14.58
C PHE A 54 8.73 -2.85 14.94
N GLY A 55 9.76 -2.54 15.73
CA GLY A 55 10.71 -3.58 16.17
C GLY A 55 10.09 -4.64 17.09
N ASN A 56 8.97 -4.33 17.73
CA ASN A 56 8.26 -5.29 18.57
C ASN A 56 7.22 -6.12 17.83
N TYR A 57 7.03 -5.93 16.50
CA TYR A 57 6.19 -6.80 15.68
C TYR A 57 6.58 -8.28 15.77
N LYS A 58 7.78 -8.62 16.24
CA LYS A 58 8.22 -10.00 16.54
C LYS A 58 7.27 -10.77 17.46
N ILE A 59 6.50 -10.10 18.33
CA ILE A 59 5.56 -10.77 19.24
C ILE A 59 4.23 -11.15 18.55
N LEU A 60 3.93 -10.54 17.40
CA LEU A 60 2.67 -10.76 16.71
C LEU A 60 2.66 -12.14 16.05
N ARG A 61 1.57 -12.89 16.29
CA ARG A 61 1.29 -14.16 15.61
C ARG A 61 1.06 -13.90 14.12
N LYS A 62 1.41 -14.89 13.29
CA LYS A 62 1.25 -14.81 11.83
C LYS A 62 -0.22 -14.75 11.39
N THR A 63 -1.11 -15.38 12.16
CA THR A 63 -2.55 -15.44 11.86
C THR A 63 -3.34 -15.21 13.14
N LEU A 64 -4.35 -14.36 13.06
CA LEU A 64 -5.30 -14.05 14.14
C LEU A 64 -6.71 -14.01 13.55
N LEU A 65 -7.67 -14.68 14.19
CA LEU A 65 -9.06 -14.76 13.72
C LEU A 65 -9.21 -15.21 12.25
N GLY A 66 -8.32 -16.08 11.79
CA GLY A 66 -8.29 -16.55 10.39
C GLY A 66 -7.65 -15.58 9.39
N VAL A 67 -7.22 -14.39 9.82
CA VAL A 67 -6.59 -13.35 9.00
C VAL A 67 -5.07 -13.40 9.13
N ARG A 68 -4.34 -13.44 8.02
CA ARG A 68 -2.88 -13.34 7.98
C ARG A 68 -2.45 -11.90 8.29
N ILE A 69 -1.60 -11.72 9.28
CA ILE A 69 -1.12 -10.40 9.70
C ILE A 69 0.19 -10.10 8.98
N ILE A 70 0.20 -9.03 8.18
CA ILE A 70 1.38 -8.58 7.41
C ILE A 70 1.95 -7.35 8.09
N LYS A 71 3.21 -7.45 8.52
CA LYS A 71 3.89 -6.41 9.29
C LYS A 71 4.42 -5.36 8.34
N GLY A 72 3.85 -4.16 8.33
CA GLY A 72 4.26 -3.08 7.45
C GLY A 72 4.52 -1.78 8.17
N ILE A 73 4.83 -0.77 7.37
CA ILE A 73 5.04 0.62 7.78
C ILE A 73 4.72 1.50 6.58
N GLU A 74 4.04 2.62 6.81
CA GLU A 74 3.98 3.69 5.83
C GLU A 74 5.11 4.67 6.12
N ALA A 75 6.16 4.60 5.31
CA ALA A 75 7.31 5.49 5.36
C ALA A 75 7.00 6.83 4.70
N ASN A 76 7.58 7.88 5.25
CA ASN A 76 7.51 9.21 4.69
C ASN A 76 8.71 9.40 3.76
N ILE A 77 8.45 9.83 2.52
CA ILE A 77 9.53 10.31 1.64
C ILE A 77 9.92 11.71 2.10
N THR A 78 11.22 11.94 2.33
CA THR A 78 11.74 13.15 3.00
C THR A 78 12.43 14.13 2.07
N ASP A 79 12.75 13.71 0.84
CA ASP A 79 13.34 14.58 -0.18
C ASP A 79 12.95 14.14 -1.61
N TYR A 80 13.32 14.97 -2.59
CA TYR A 80 13.01 14.71 -4.01
C TYR A 80 13.94 13.69 -4.68
N ALA A 81 14.93 13.15 -3.95
CA ALA A 81 15.74 12.01 -4.40
C ALA A 81 15.10 10.66 -4.02
N GLY A 82 14.04 10.68 -3.21
CA GLY A 82 13.31 9.49 -2.78
C GLY A 82 13.85 8.85 -1.50
N THR A 83 14.61 9.59 -0.69
CA THR A 83 14.99 9.13 0.65
C THR A 83 13.72 8.94 1.50
N ILE A 84 13.66 7.85 2.26
CA ILE A 84 12.58 7.57 3.22
C ILE A 84 13.10 7.64 4.66
N ASP A 85 12.23 7.96 5.60
CA ASP A 85 12.55 8.07 7.03
C ASP A 85 12.60 6.72 7.77
N VAL A 86 12.92 5.64 7.05
CA VAL A 86 13.05 4.27 7.56
C VAL A 86 14.44 3.74 7.23
N ASP A 87 15.27 3.57 8.25
CA ASP A 87 16.61 3.00 8.10
C ASP A 87 16.59 1.49 7.83
N ALA A 88 17.75 0.94 7.46
CA ALA A 88 17.90 -0.48 7.15
C ALA A 88 17.59 -1.41 8.35
N GLU A 89 17.82 -0.95 9.59
CA GLU A 89 17.55 -1.75 10.78
C GLU A 89 16.03 -1.90 10.99
N MET A 90 15.28 -0.82 10.83
CA MET A 90 13.83 -0.83 10.91
C MET A 90 13.21 -1.57 9.71
N ALA A 91 13.72 -1.32 8.50
CA ALA A 91 13.26 -2.00 7.29
C ALA A 91 13.39 -3.53 7.40
N GLY A 92 14.45 -4.03 8.04
CA GLY A 92 14.65 -5.45 8.31
C GLY A 92 13.66 -6.09 9.31
N LYS A 93 12.83 -5.29 10.00
CA LYS A 93 11.85 -5.75 11.01
C LYS A 93 10.42 -5.81 10.47
N VAL A 94 10.19 -5.34 9.25
CA VAL A 94 8.89 -5.35 8.55
C VAL A 94 8.94 -6.23 7.30
N GLU A 95 7.78 -6.60 6.78
CA GLU A 95 7.61 -7.40 5.56
C GLU A 95 7.43 -6.54 4.30
N TYR A 96 6.96 -5.29 4.45
CA TYR A 96 6.80 -4.33 3.37
C TYR A 96 6.84 -2.90 3.87
N ILE A 97 7.23 -1.98 3.00
CA ILE A 97 7.12 -0.54 3.18
C ILE A 97 6.18 0.03 2.12
N ILE A 98 5.23 0.84 2.56
CA ILE A 98 4.52 1.80 1.71
C ILE A 98 5.35 3.09 1.75
N ALA A 99 5.73 3.66 0.61
CA ALA A 99 6.38 4.97 0.57
C ALA A 99 5.41 6.01 0.02
N SER A 100 5.25 7.12 0.73
CA SER A 100 4.22 8.13 0.47
C SER A 100 4.77 9.55 0.62
N LEU A 101 4.13 10.50 -0.07
CA LEU A 101 4.37 11.94 0.09
C LEU A 101 3.38 12.50 1.10
N HIS A 102 3.87 13.00 2.24
CA HIS A 102 3.03 13.62 3.25
C HIS A 102 3.41 15.09 3.47
N PRO A 103 2.46 16.03 3.46
CA PRO A 103 2.73 17.46 3.64
C PRO A 103 3.58 17.83 4.86
N PRO A 104 3.47 17.15 6.02
CA PRO A 104 4.32 17.42 7.18
C PRO A 104 5.79 17.00 6.99
N CYS A 105 6.07 16.09 6.06
CA CYS A 105 7.37 15.44 5.92
C CYS A 105 8.15 15.89 4.67
N ILE A 106 7.44 16.38 3.65
CA ILE A 106 8.04 16.91 2.42
C ILE A 106 7.16 18.03 1.84
N PRO A 107 7.73 19.19 1.46
CA PRO A 107 6.95 20.25 0.82
C PRO A 107 6.38 19.83 -0.54
N PHE A 108 5.32 20.51 -0.98
CA PHE A 108 4.78 20.32 -2.31
C PHE A 108 5.82 20.74 -3.37
N GLY A 109 6.28 19.78 -4.17
CA GLY A 109 7.24 20.01 -5.26
C GLY A 109 6.57 20.22 -6.61
N THR A 110 7.39 20.47 -7.62
CA THR A 110 6.99 20.46 -9.03
C THR A 110 6.64 19.05 -9.50
N ARG A 111 6.00 18.93 -10.68
CA ARG A 111 5.69 17.64 -11.30
C ARG A 111 6.91 16.72 -11.38
N SER A 112 8.05 17.27 -11.80
CA SER A 112 9.29 16.51 -11.94
C SER A 112 9.86 16.08 -10.59
N GLU A 113 9.85 16.97 -9.59
CA GLU A 113 10.38 16.68 -8.25
C GLU A 113 9.57 15.61 -7.54
N ASN A 114 8.24 15.69 -7.57
CA ASN A 114 7.37 14.72 -6.92
C ASN A 114 7.46 13.34 -7.59
N THR A 115 7.50 13.29 -8.93
CA THR A 115 7.72 12.05 -9.66
C THR A 115 9.09 11.44 -9.35
N ALA A 116 10.15 12.26 -9.31
CA ALA A 116 11.49 11.80 -8.95
C ALA A 116 11.54 11.26 -7.51
N ALA A 117 10.85 11.90 -6.57
CA ALA A 117 10.75 11.45 -5.19
C ALA A 117 10.13 10.04 -5.09
N LEU A 118 8.98 9.85 -5.73
CA LEU A 118 8.29 8.55 -5.75
C LEU A 118 9.11 7.48 -6.47
N ALA A 119 9.64 7.78 -7.66
CA ALA A 119 10.46 6.84 -8.45
C ALA A 119 11.77 6.49 -7.73
N GLY A 120 12.43 7.46 -7.08
CA GLY A 120 13.63 7.24 -6.28
C GLY A 120 13.37 6.33 -5.09
N ALA A 121 12.22 6.49 -4.41
CA ALA A 121 11.84 5.61 -3.30
C ALA A 121 11.64 4.16 -3.74
N MET A 122 11.19 3.92 -4.98
CA MET A 122 11.02 2.56 -5.52
C MET A 122 12.33 1.78 -5.65
N ALA A 123 13.48 2.46 -5.76
CA ALA A 123 14.78 1.80 -5.80
C ALA A 123 15.18 1.14 -4.46
N ASN A 124 14.50 1.48 -3.38
CA ASN A 124 14.70 0.83 -2.09
C ASN A 124 14.07 -0.57 -2.11
N PRO A 125 14.85 -1.66 -1.88
CA PRO A 125 14.35 -3.03 -2.01
C PRO A 125 13.32 -3.42 -0.95
N PHE A 126 13.07 -2.60 0.06
CA PHE A 126 12.02 -2.81 1.06
C PHE A 126 10.71 -2.10 0.72
N VAL A 127 10.73 -1.11 -0.17
CA VAL A 127 9.53 -0.45 -0.69
C VAL A 127 8.81 -1.42 -1.63
N LYS A 128 7.53 -1.64 -1.34
CA LYS A 128 6.65 -2.56 -2.08
C LYS A 128 5.44 -1.87 -2.68
N ILE A 129 5.07 -0.73 -2.12
CA ILE A 129 3.87 0.01 -2.50
C ILE A 129 4.23 1.50 -2.52
N ILE A 130 3.77 2.23 -3.53
CA ILE A 130 3.64 3.69 -3.44
C ILE A 130 2.23 4.02 -2.98
N GLY A 131 2.11 4.69 -1.84
CA GLY A 131 0.83 5.05 -1.23
C GLY A 131 0.23 6.29 -1.87
N HIS A 132 -1.09 6.27 -2.06
CA HIS A 132 -1.95 7.36 -2.56
C HIS A 132 -1.27 8.37 -3.52
N PRO A 133 -0.69 7.95 -4.66
CA PRO A 133 -0.09 8.87 -5.63
C PRO A 133 -1.17 9.57 -6.47
N ASP A 134 -2.21 10.11 -5.85
CA ASP A 134 -3.40 10.66 -6.52
C ASP A 134 -3.77 12.10 -6.09
N ASP A 135 -2.85 12.83 -5.47
CA ASP A 135 -3.10 14.17 -4.93
C ASP A 135 -2.50 15.29 -5.79
N ASP A 136 -3.33 16.19 -6.34
CA ASP A 136 -2.88 17.32 -7.17
C ASP A 136 -2.06 18.38 -6.41
N ARG A 137 -2.00 18.31 -5.08
CA ARG A 137 -1.01 19.09 -4.31
C ARG A 137 0.42 18.61 -4.60
N TYR A 138 0.58 17.34 -4.95
CA TYR A 138 1.80 16.74 -5.49
C TYR A 138 1.56 16.30 -6.94
N PRO A 139 1.52 17.22 -7.92
CA PRO A 139 1.30 16.83 -9.30
C PRO A 139 2.36 15.81 -9.75
N LEU A 140 1.98 14.82 -10.57
CA LEU A 140 2.85 13.73 -11.02
C LEU A 140 2.83 13.59 -12.55
N ASP A 141 3.97 13.20 -13.11
CA ASP A 141 4.01 12.51 -14.39
C ASP A 141 3.64 11.03 -14.16
N TYR A 142 2.42 10.66 -14.56
CA TYR A 142 1.90 9.30 -14.36
C TYR A 142 2.50 8.27 -15.31
N GLU A 143 2.96 8.68 -16.49
CA GLU A 143 3.62 7.76 -17.42
C GLU A 143 4.94 7.28 -16.82
N GLU A 144 5.76 8.23 -16.38
CA GLU A 144 7.05 7.92 -15.75
C GLU A 144 6.89 7.18 -14.41
N LEU A 145 5.87 7.55 -13.61
CA LEU A 145 5.57 6.83 -12.36
C LEU A 145 5.23 5.36 -12.62
N VAL A 146 4.34 5.08 -13.58
CA VAL A 146 3.91 3.72 -13.91
C VAL A 146 5.06 2.91 -14.49
N MET A 147 5.88 3.52 -15.35
CA MET A 147 7.06 2.86 -15.90
C MET A 147 8.13 2.56 -14.83
N SER A 148 8.30 3.46 -13.85
CA SER A 148 9.18 3.22 -12.69
C SER A 148 8.68 2.06 -11.85
N ALA A 149 7.38 2.03 -11.52
CA ALA A 149 6.75 0.96 -10.77
C ALA A 149 6.93 -0.41 -11.46
N LYS A 150 6.80 -0.43 -12.79
CA LYS A 150 7.06 -1.63 -13.61
C LYS A 150 8.50 -2.11 -13.52
N ARG A 151 9.47 -1.20 -13.62
CA ARG A 151 10.91 -1.53 -13.59
C ARG A 151 11.33 -2.11 -12.23
N GLU A 152 10.87 -1.51 -11.15
CA GLU A 152 11.26 -1.87 -9.78
C GLU A 152 10.37 -2.94 -9.14
N ASN A 153 9.30 -3.37 -9.83
CA ASN A 153 8.29 -4.29 -9.30
C ASN A 153 7.68 -3.79 -7.98
N VAL A 154 7.19 -2.55 -8.00
CA VAL A 154 6.52 -1.87 -6.89
C VAL A 154 5.04 -1.65 -7.26
N ALA A 155 4.12 -1.96 -6.36
CA ALA A 155 2.70 -1.77 -6.59
C ALA A 155 2.29 -0.29 -6.47
N LEU A 156 1.39 0.16 -7.34
CA LEU A 156 0.78 1.49 -7.23
C LEU A 156 -0.59 1.39 -6.56
N GLU A 157 -0.83 2.23 -5.56
CA GLU A 157 -2.07 2.21 -4.80
C GLU A 157 -3.20 3.02 -5.47
N ILE A 158 -4.40 2.42 -5.54
CA ILE A 158 -5.67 3.12 -5.72
C ILE A 158 -6.31 3.22 -4.33
N ASN A 159 -6.28 4.42 -3.76
CA ASN A 159 -6.58 4.65 -2.35
C ASN A 159 -8.06 5.03 -2.14
N ASN A 160 -8.77 4.28 -1.30
CA ASN A 160 -10.20 4.48 -1.09
C ASN A 160 -10.52 5.75 -0.29
N SER A 161 -9.63 6.14 0.62
CA SER A 161 -9.72 7.37 1.41
C SER A 161 -9.54 8.62 0.53
N SER A 162 -8.69 8.57 -0.50
CA SER A 162 -8.52 9.66 -1.48
C SER A 162 -9.81 10.07 -2.17
N PHE A 163 -10.77 9.16 -2.33
CA PHE A 163 -12.05 9.42 -3.00
C PHE A 163 -13.18 9.79 -2.04
N CYS A 164 -12.90 9.90 -0.74
CA CYS A 164 -13.87 10.36 0.24
C CYS A 164 -14.16 11.86 0.02
N PRO A 165 -15.44 12.32 0.06
CA PRO A 165 -15.77 13.74 -0.07
C PRO A 165 -15.10 14.65 0.97
N GLY A 166 -14.75 14.10 2.15
CA GLY A 166 -14.02 14.82 3.19
C GLY A 166 -12.50 14.72 3.10
N SER A 167 -11.96 14.10 2.04
CA SER A 167 -10.51 13.97 1.87
C SER A 167 -9.85 15.34 1.65
N GLY A 168 -8.67 15.54 2.22
CA GLY A 168 -7.84 16.72 1.97
C GLY A 168 -7.03 16.64 0.67
N ARG A 169 -6.96 15.47 0.02
CA ARG A 169 -6.27 15.28 -1.26
C ARG A 169 -7.07 15.91 -2.40
N GLN A 170 -6.39 16.56 -3.34
CA GLN A 170 -7.04 17.27 -4.43
C GLN A 170 -7.14 16.39 -5.68
N ASN A 171 -8.32 16.36 -6.30
CA ASN A 171 -8.56 15.70 -7.59
C ASN A 171 -8.23 14.19 -7.64
N GLY A 172 -8.29 13.49 -6.50
CA GLY A 172 -8.03 12.04 -6.37
C GLY A 172 -8.57 11.18 -7.51
N VAL A 173 -9.88 11.29 -7.80
CA VAL A 173 -10.53 10.49 -8.86
C VAL A 173 -9.95 10.77 -10.25
N LYS A 174 -9.72 12.04 -10.60
CA LYS A 174 -9.14 12.44 -11.90
C LYS A 174 -7.72 11.88 -12.07
N ASN A 175 -6.95 11.97 -11.00
CA ASN A 175 -5.57 11.52 -10.95
C ASN A 175 -5.46 10.00 -11.06
N ALA A 176 -6.23 9.28 -10.26
CA ALA A 176 -6.33 7.84 -10.33
C ALA A 176 -6.80 7.35 -11.71
N ARG A 177 -7.71 8.05 -12.41
CA ARG A 177 -8.05 7.71 -13.81
C ARG A 177 -6.86 7.79 -14.75
N THR A 178 -6.05 8.84 -14.63
CA THR A 178 -4.84 9.02 -15.44
C THR A 178 -3.83 7.89 -15.17
N MET A 179 -3.62 7.55 -13.89
CA MET A 179 -2.75 6.43 -13.52
C MET A 179 -3.27 5.10 -14.06
N LEU A 180 -4.57 4.80 -13.89
CA LEU A 180 -5.19 3.58 -14.39
C LEU A 180 -5.11 3.46 -15.91
N TYR A 181 -5.18 4.57 -16.65
CA TYR A 181 -4.95 4.57 -18.09
C TYR A 181 -3.56 4.03 -18.43
N TYR A 182 -2.50 4.57 -17.84
CA TYR A 182 -1.13 4.11 -18.09
C TYR A 182 -0.87 2.69 -17.55
N CYS A 183 -1.40 2.35 -16.37
CA CYS A 183 -1.34 0.98 -15.84
C CYS A 183 -1.94 -0.03 -16.82
N ARG A 184 -3.08 0.29 -17.46
CA ARG A 184 -3.70 -0.56 -18.47
C ARG A 184 -2.84 -0.65 -19.74
N GLN A 185 -2.29 0.47 -20.23
CA GLN A 185 -1.45 0.48 -21.43
C GLN A 185 -0.16 -0.34 -21.25
N PHE A 186 0.44 -0.29 -20.06
CA PHE A 186 1.72 -0.94 -19.78
C PHE A 186 1.60 -2.25 -18.99
N GLU A 187 0.38 -2.76 -18.78
CA GLU A 187 0.09 -3.98 -18.03
C GLU A 187 0.70 -3.99 -16.62
N VAL A 188 0.67 -2.83 -15.95
CA VAL A 188 1.15 -2.68 -14.56
C VAL A 188 -0.02 -2.89 -13.61
N PRO A 189 0.08 -3.84 -12.67
CA PRO A 189 -1.00 -4.09 -11.73
C PRO A 189 -1.10 -2.98 -10.68
N VAL A 190 -2.29 -2.82 -10.10
CA VAL A 190 -2.57 -1.88 -9.01
C VAL A 190 -3.03 -2.61 -7.76
N MET A 191 -2.77 -2.01 -6.61
CA MET A 191 -3.27 -2.45 -5.31
C MET A 191 -4.35 -1.48 -4.83
N LEU A 192 -5.44 -2.00 -4.27
CA LEU A 192 -6.44 -1.22 -3.54
C LEU A 192 -6.00 -1.10 -2.07
N GLY A 193 -6.05 0.10 -1.52
CA GLY A 193 -5.79 0.38 -0.10
C GLY A 193 -6.99 1.10 0.52
N SER A 194 -7.40 0.71 1.73
CA SER A 194 -8.47 1.44 2.42
C SER A 194 -7.95 2.74 3.01
N ASP A 195 -6.69 2.76 3.45
CA ASP A 195 -6.07 3.84 4.22
C ASP A 195 -6.90 4.10 5.49
N ALA A 196 -7.33 3.00 6.10
CA ALA A 196 -8.25 3.01 7.23
C ALA A 196 -7.56 3.55 8.48
N HIS A 197 -8.05 4.68 8.96
CA HIS A 197 -7.67 5.28 10.23
C HIS A 197 -8.63 4.90 11.37
N ILE A 198 -9.63 4.07 11.08
CA ILE A 198 -10.60 3.55 12.03
C ILE A 198 -11.15 2.20 11.53
N TRP A 199 -11.45 1.28 12.44
CA TRP A 199 -11.71 -0.13 12.13
C TRP A 199 -12.85 -0.34 11.14
N TYR A 200 -13.87 0.53 11.15
CA TYR A 200 -15.01 0.40 10.23
C TYR A 200 -14.68 0.83 8.80
N ASP A 201 -13.47 1.31 8.51
CA ASP A 201 -13.01 1.55 7.13
C ASP A 201 -12.09 0.42 6.62
N VAL A 202 -11.57 -0.44 7.50
CA VAL A 202 -10.66 -1.55 7.12
C VAL A 202 -11.29 -2.44 6.05
N GLY A 203 -10.67 -2.60 4.89
CA GLY A 203 -11.21 -3.40 3.79
C GLY A 203 -12.40 -2.76 3.04
N GLU A 204 -12.81 -1.53 3.39
CA GLU A 204 -13.77 -0.78 2.60
C GLU A 204 -13.10 -0.22 1.35
N MET A 205 -13.45 -0.78 0.19
CA MET A 205 -12.83 -0.48 -1.11
C MET A 205 -13.87 -0.07 -2.15
N GLY A 206 -15.08 0.32 -1.73
CA GLY A 206 -16.22 0.56 -2.59
C GLY A 206 -15.98 1.65 -3.62
N ARG A 207 -15.27 2.74 -3.25
CA ARG A 207 -14.96 3.85 -4.15
C ARG A 207 -13.90 3.45 -5.17
N CYS A 208 -12.85 2.74 -4.75
CA CYS A 208 -11.88 2.17 -5.68
C CYS A 208 -12.55 1.23 -6.69
N ARG A 209 -13.40 0.31 -6.21
CA ARG A 209 -14.13 -0.62 -7.10
C ARG A 209 -15.08 0.11 -8.05
N ALA A 210 -15.68 1.23 -7.63
CA ALA A 210 -16.53 2.03 -8.50
C ALA A 210 -15.70 2.66 -9.63
N LEU A 211 -14.55 3.24 -9.29
CA LEU A 211 -13.62 3.79 -10.27
C LEU A 211 -13.12 2.74 -11.26
N LEU A 212 -12.68 1.56 -10.77
CA LEU A 212 -12.23 0.46 -11.64
C LEU A 212 -13.30 0.01 -12.64
N ARG A 213 -14.58 -0.03 -12.23
CA ARG A 213 -15.70 -0.35 -13.14
C ARG A 213 -15.93 0.74 -14.18
N GLU A 214 -15.85 2.01 -13.76
CA GLU A 214 -16.03 3.15 -14.66
C GLU A 214 -14.96 3.20 -15.74
N THR A 215 -13.71 2.87 -15.39
CA THR A 215 -12.59 2.86 -16.33
C THR A 215 -12.44 1.55 -17.11
N ASP A 216 -13.33 0.58 -16.91
CA ASP A 216 -13.23 -0.77 -17.46
C ASP A 216 -11.82 -1.36 -17.24
N PHE A 217 -11.31 -1.24 -16.01
CA PHE A 217 -9.94 -1.67 -15.70
C PHE A 217 -9.85 -3.19 -15.59
N PRO A 218 -8.84 -3.84 -16.19
CA PRO A 218 -8.76 -5.30 -16.22
C PRO A 218 -8.70 -5.90 -14.81
N PRO A 219 -9.60 -6.81 -14.41
CA PRO A 219 -9.61 -7.40 -13.08
C PRO A 219 -8.35 -8.22 -12.78
N GLU A 220 -7.71 -8.79 -13.80
CA GLU A 220 -6.41 -9.45 -13.76
C GLU A 220 -5.22 -8.49 -13.63
N LEU A 221 -5.45 -7.19 -13.46
CA LEU A 221 -4.43 -6.23 -13.03
C LEU A 221 -4.71 -5.70 -11.61
N VAL A 222 -5.73 -6.21 -10.93
CA VAL A 222 -6.06 -5.81 -9.55
C VAL A 222 -5.54 -6.86 -8.57
N LEU A 223 -4.51 -6.51 -7.80
CA LEU A 223 -3.79 -7.47 -6.94
C LEU A 223 -4.68 -8.02 -5.82
N ASN A 224 -5.57 -7.21 -5.26
CA ASN A 224 -6.39 -7.59 -4.10
C ASN A 224 -7.40 -8.70 -4.40
N TYR A 225 -7.66 -9.05 -5.66
CA TYR A 225 -8.67 -10.07 -6.00
C TYR A 225 -8.16 -11.51 -5.91
N ARG A 226 -6.87 -11.71 -5.59
CA ARG A 226 -6.22 -13.02 -5.60
C ARG A 226 -5.05 -13.06 -4.62
N MET A 227 -4.76 -14.23 -4.05
CA MET A 227 -3.75 -14.35 -3.00
C MET A 227 -2.31 -14.38 -3.51
N ASP A 228 -2.08 -14.87 -4.73
CA ASP A 228 -0.83 -14.68 -5.49
C ASP A 228 -0.55 -13.19 -5.75
N GLY A 229 -1.58 -12.34 -5.83
CA GLY A 229 -1.43 -10.89 -5.89
C GLY A 229 -0.79 -10.30 -4.62
N LEU A 230 -1.02 -10.92 -3.46
CA LEU A 230 -0.31 -10.54 -2.22
C LEU A 230 1.15 -11.00 -2.25
N ASP A 231 1.43 -12.15 -2.86
CA ASP A 231 2.80 -12.62 -3.05
C ASP A 231 3.57 -11.75 -4.05
N TYR A 232 2.90 -11.23 -5.08
CA TYR A 232 3.43 -10.20 -5.99
C TYR A 232 3.87 -8.96 -5.21
N VAL A 233 3.00 -8.37 -4.39
CA VAL A 233 3.33 -7.16 -3.59
C VAL A 233 4.52 -7.44 -2.67
N LEU A 234 4.57 -8.61 -2.05
CA LEU A 234 5.63 -8.96 -1.09
C LEU A 234 6.92 -9.46 -1.77
N ASN A 235 7.00 -9.41 -3.10
CA ASN A 235 8.09 -9.94 -3.92
C ASN A 235 8.46 -11.40 -3.55
N ARG A 236 7.45 -12.21 -3.21
CA ARG A 236 7.62 -13.62 -2.89
C ARG A 236 7.57 -14.42 -4.19
N LYS A 237 8.64 -15.15 -4.48
CA LYS A 237 8.65 -16.08 -5.61
C LYS A 237 7.55 -17.13 -5.39
N GLU A 238 6.77 -17.42 -6.44
CA GLU A 238 5.96 -18.62 -6.48
C GLU A 238 6.88 -19.81 -6.15
N LYS A 239 6.61 -20.50 -5.04
CA LYS A 239 7.17 -21.84 -4.88
C LYS A 239 6.54 -22.65 -6.00
N SER A 240 7.33 -23.02 -7.01
CA SER A 240 6.90 -24.01 -7.99
C SER A 240 6.32 -25.18 -7.20
N VAL A 241 5.02 -25.41 -7.36
CA VAL A 241 4.38 -26.62 -6.83
C VAL A 241 4.99 -27.74 -7.64
N ASN A 242 6.04 -28.37 -7.11
CA ASN A 242 6.57 -29.59 -7.66
C ASN A 242 5.51 -30.66 -7.42
N THR A 243 4.54 -30.78 -8.33
CA THR A 243 3.64 -31.92 -8.41
C THR A 243 4.47 -33.12 -8.86
N GLY A 244 5.29 -33.64 -7.94
CA GLY A 244 5.92 -34.94 -8.05
C GLY A 244 4.84 -36.02 -7.92
N ALA A 245 4.09 -36.22 -9.01
CA ALA A 245 3.33 -37.43 -9.22
C ALA A 245 4.28 -38.55 -9.70
N GLY A 246 4.29 -39.67 -8.97
CA GLY A 246 4.87 -40.96 -9.39
C GLY A 246 6.35 -41.15 -9.03
N SER A 247 6.80 -42.28 -8.50
CA SER A 247 6.27 -43.63 -8.61
C SER A 247 6.32 -44.40 -7.30
N VAL A 248 5.23 -45.14 -7.07
CA VAL A 248 5.25 -46.40 -6.34
C VAL A 248 6.09 -47.39 -7.16
N ARG A 249 7.17 -47.91 -6.58
CA ARG A 249 7.60 -49.32 -6.67
C ARG A 249 8.38 -49.68 -5.41
#